data_AF-A0A2X3GWZ8-F1
#
_entry.id   AF-A0A2X3GWZ8-F1
#
_cell.length_a   1.000
_cell.length_b   1.000
_cell.length_c   1.000
_cell.angle_alpha   90.00
_cell.angle_beta   90.00
_cell.angle_gamma   90.00
#
_symmetry.space_group_name_H-M   'P 1'
#
loop_
_entity.id
_entity.type
_entity.pdbx_description
1 polymer ?
#
loop_
_entity_poly.entity_id
_entity_poly.type
_entity_poly.pdbx_seq_one_letter_code
_entity_poly.pdbx_strand_id
1 'polypeptide(L)' 'MLIVGERSLPYADSDLVQAQGIPVGIVPHAGHSMAWENPQGLAQLIASHS' A
#
# COMPACT_ATOMS: atom_id res chain seq x y z
N MET A 1 -6.21 -6.89 2.47
CA MET A 1 -4.98 -6.46 1.78
C MET A 1 -4.14 -5.62 2.73
N LEU A 2 -2.84 -5.55 2.52
CA LEU A 2 -1.96 -4.55 3.14
C LEU A 2 -1.68 -3.43 2.11
N ILE A 3 -1.75 -2.17 2.51
CA ILE A 3 -1.42 -1.02 1.65
C ILE A 3 -0.18 -0.33 2.20
N VAL A 4 0.83 -0.13 1.36
CA VAL A 4 2.12 0.47 1.74
C VAL A 4 2.43 1.65 0.83
N GLY A 5 2.98 2.72 1.39
CA GLY A 5 3.51 3.83 0.58
C GLY A 5 4.84 3.43 -0.07
N GLU A 6 5.04 3.77 -1.35
CA GLU A 6 6.28 3.49 -2.09
C GLU A 6 7.55 3.92 -1.34
N ARG A 7 7.53 5.06 -0.64
CA ARG A 7 8.67 5.59 0.11
C ARG A 7 8.94 4.85 1.42
N SER A 8 8.02 3.99 1.84
CA SER A 8 8.18 3.10 2.98
C SER A 8 8.75 1.74 2.60
N LEU A 9 9.06 1.52 1.32
CA LEU A 9 9.74 0.29 0.87
C LEU A 9 11.26 0.35 1.15
N PRO A 10 11.89 -0.78 1.51
CA PRO A 10 11.28 -2.09 1.76
C PRO A 10 10.48 -2.08 3.07
N TYR A 11 9.30 -2.72 3.05
CA TYR A 11 8.45 -2.88 4.23
C TYR A 11 8.57 -4.31 4.73
N ALA A 12 9.09 -4.49 5.95
CA ALA A 12 9.55 -5.80 6.44
C ALA A 12 8.51 -6.92 6.31
N ASP A 13 7.22 -6.59 6.43
CA ASP A 13 6.15 -7.57 6.41
C ASP A 13 5.57 -7.82 5.01
N SER A 14 5.90 -7.02 3.97
CA SER A 14 5.24 -7.15 2.65
C SER A 14 5.38 -8.55 2.07
N ASP A 15 6.58 -9.13 2.18
CA ASP A 15 6.88 -10.45 1.61
C ASP A 15 6.18 -11.57 2.38
N LEU A 16 6.12 -11.46 3.72
CA LEU A 16 5.43 -12.43 4.59
C LEU A 16 3.92 -12.41 4.31
N VAL A 17 3.35 -11.22 4.15
CA VAL A 17 1.92 -11.01 3.93
C VAL A 17 1.53 -11.53 2.54
N GLN A 18 2.34 -11.29 1.51
CA GLN A 18 2.15 -11.89 0.18
C GLN A 18 2.26 -13.42 0.22
N ALA A 19 3.23 -13.98 0.95
CA ALA A 19 3.40 -15.43 1.08
C ALA A 19 2.18 -16.12 1.73
N GLN A 20 1.41 -15.40 2.56
CA GLN A 20 0.15 -15.89 3.14
C GLN A 20 -1.07 -15.68 2.22
N GLY A 21 -0.87 -15.21 0.99
CA GLY A 21 -1.94 -14.96 0.03
C GLY A 21 -2.72 -13.67 0.29
N ILE A 22 -2.23 -12.79 1.17
CA ILE A 22 -2.85 -11.48 1.41
C ILE A 22 -2.31 -10.51 0.35
N PRO A 23 -3.18 -9.86 -0.45
CA PRO A 23 -2.73 -8.90 -1.45
C PRO A 23 -2.00 -7.71 -0.81
N VAL A 24 -0.95 -7.23 -1.47
CA VAL A 24 -0.21 -6.02 -1.10
C VAL A 24 -0.34 -4.99 -2.21
N GLY A 25 -0.88 -3.82 -1.87
CA GLY A 25 -1.00 -2.68 -2.77
C GLY A 25 -0.02 -1.58 -2.42
N ILE A 26 0.55 -0.93 -3.44
CA ILE A 26 1.52 0.16 -3.26
C ILE A 26 0.91 1.49 -3.70
N VAL A 27 0.95 2.51 -2.83
CA VAL A 27 0.58 3.88 -3.16
C VAL A 27 1.83 4.64 -3.64
N PRO A 28 1.87 5.12 -4.90
CA PRO A 28 3.04 5.82 -5.43
C PRO A 28 3.28 7.14 -4.71
N HIS A 29 4.55 7.52 -4.56
CA HIS A 29 4.98 8.82 -4.03
C HIS A 29 4.47 9.16 -2.62
N ALA A 30 4.22 8.15 -1.78
CA ALA A 30 3.78 8.33 -0.39
C ALA A 30 4.60 7.46 0.59
N GLY A 31 4.69 7.88 1.84
CA GLY A 31 5.23 7.11 2.96
C GLY A 31 4.12 6.57 3.86
N HIS A 32 4.26 6.69 5.18
CA HIS A 32 3.24 6.22 6.15
C HIS A 32 1.95 7.06 6.12
N SER A 33 2.03 8.31 5.68
CA SER A 33 0.91 9.26 5.68
C SER A 33 0.23 9.34 4.31
N MET A 34 -0.03 8.20 3.67
CA MET A 34 -0.60 8.10 2.31
C MET A 34 -1.90 8.90 2.12
N ALA A 35 -2.76 8.94 3.14
CA ALA A 35 -4.00 9.71 3.09
C ALA A 35 -3.77 11.24 2.99
N TRP A 36 -2.60 11.71 3.44
CA TRP A 36 -2.19 13.11 3.32
C TRP A 36 -1.32 13.35 2.09
N GLU A 37 -0.37 12.45 1.81
CA GLU A 37 0.62 12.59 0.76
C GLU A 37 0.05 12.29 -0.64
N ASN A 38 -0.80 11.27 -0.76
CA ASN A 38 -1.43 10.85 -2.01
C ASN A 38 -2.85 10.27 -1.76
N PRO A 39 -3.82 11.11 -1.35
CA PRO A 39 -5.19 10.67 -1.08
C PRO A 39 -5.86 10.01 -2.28
N GLN A 40 -5.58 10.50 -3.50
CA GLN A 40 -6.15 9.95 -4.73
C GLN A 40 -5.63 8.53 -5.01
N GLY A 41 -4.31 8.31 -4.93
CA GLY A 41 -3.70 7.00 -5.14
C GLY A 41 -4.19 5.98 -4.12
N LEU A 42 -4.32 6.39 -2.85
CA LEU A 42 -4.89 5.54 -1.81
C LEU A 42 -6.36 5.18 -2.12
N ALA A 43 -7.20 6.16 -2.48
CA ALA A 43 -8.60 5.93 -2.78
C ALA A 43 -8.81 5.01 -4.00
N GLN A 44 -8.03 5.20 -5.08
CA GLN A 44 -8.08 4.34 -6.26
C GLN A 44 -7.70 2.88 -5.94
N LEU A 45 -6.70 2.69 -5.08
CA LEU A 45 -6.26 1.36 -4.71
C LEU A 45 -7.30 0.63 -3.84
N ILE A 46 -7.97 1.36 -2.94
CA ILE A 46 -9.11 0.83 -2.18
C ILE A 46 -10.28 0.47 -3.12
N ALA A 47 -10.65 1.37 -4.03
CA ALA A 47 -11.77 1.17 -4.95
C ALA A 47 -11.56 -0.01 -5.92
N SER A 48 -10.33 -0.24 -6.37
CA SER A 48 -9.98 -1.35 -7.27
C SER A 48 -9.98 -2.74 -6.61
N HIS A 49 -10.10 -2.80 -5.28
CA HIS A 49 -10.13 -4.03 -4.49
C HIS A 49 -11.42 -4.17 -3.67
N SER A 50 -12.48 -3.43 -4.07
CA SER A 50 -13.83 -3.49 -3.48
C SER A 50 -14.71 -4.54 -4.14
#